data_AF-A0A3D1M3H4-F1
#
_entry.id   AF-A0A3D1M3H4-F1
#
_cell.length_a   1.000
_cell.length_b   1.000
_cell.length_c   1.000
_cell.angle_alpha   90.00
_cell.angle_beta   90.00
_cell.angle_gamma   90.00
#
_symmetry.space_group_name_H-M   'P 1'
#
loop_
_entity.id
_entity.type
_entity.pdbx_description
1 polymer ?
#
loop_
_entity_poly.entity_id
_entity_poly.type
_entity_poly.pdbx_seq_one_letter_code
_entity_poly.pdbx_strand_id
1 'polypeptide(L)'
;MKIKAAIKVWLFSGLLGILVALTFIGGHELLTADRIFELWELGLTLGSILVMALLFSMVTKSKVFMMLPVAFLTMVMPMFGALFGASGSEPLWQFALLGTAGGLFWGLPFTIWTLFKGR
;
A
#
# COMPACT_ATOMS: atom_id res chain seq x y z
N MET A 1 18.74 20.26 -0.38
CA MET A 1 18.56 18.89 -0.95
C MET A 1 17.68 17.95 -0.11
N LYS A 2 17.56 18.12 1.22
CA LYS A 2 16.73 17.24 2.07
C LYS A 2 15.23 17.27 1.75
N ILE A 3 14.69 18.45 1.48
CA ILE A 3 13.27 18.65 1.12
C ILE A 3 12.90 17.84 -0.13
N LYS A 4 13.75 17.84 -1.18
CA LYS A 4 13.51 17.03 -2.40
C LYS A 4 13.45 15.53 -2.10
N ALA A 5 14.33 15.04 -1.22
CA ALA A 5 14.33 13.63 -0.83
C ALA A 5 13.08 13.26 0.00
N ALA A 6 12.66 14.14 0.92
CA ALA A 6 11.44 13.94 1.70
C ALA A 6 10.19 13.95 0.82
N ILE A 7 10.07 14.92 -0.10
CA ILE A 7 8.97 14.97 -1.08
C ILE A 7 8.96 13.69 -1.91
N LYS A 8 10.13 13.20 -2.35
CA LYS A 8 10.22 11.93 -3.09
C LYS A 8 9.67 10.76 -2.27
N VAL A 9 10.07 10.63 -1.01
CA VAL A 9 9.57 9.56 -0.10
C VAL A 9 8.05 9.67 0.05
N TRP A 10 7.53 10.87 0.26
CA TRP A 10 6.10 11.10 0.45
C TRP A 10 5.28 10.74 -0.80
N LEU A 11 5.69 11.23 -1.98
CA LEU A 11 5.03 10.92 -3.25
C LEU A 11 5.06 9.42 -3.58
N PHE A 12 6.19 8.77 -3.34
CA PHE A 12 6.31 7.32 -3.54
C PHE A 12 5.49 6.50 -2.56
N SER A 13 5.29 7.00 -1.34
CA SER A 13 4.39 6.36 -0.38
C SER A 13 2.94 6.40 -0.86
N GLY A 14 2.49 7.54 -1.42
CA GLY A 14 1.17 7.66 -2.04
C GLY A 14 0.99 6.73 -3.25
N LEU A 15 1.96 6.70 -4.16
CA LEU A 15 1.92 5.82 -5.33
C LEU A 15 1.93 4.34 -4.93
N LEU A 16 2.77 3.97 -3.96
CA LEU A 16 2.80 2.63 -3.38
C LEU A 16 1.43 2.26 -2.81
N GLY A 17 0.76 3.19 -2.15
CA GLY A 17 -0.57 2.97 -1.60
C GLY A 17 -1.63 2.62 -2.65
N ILE A 18 -1.60 3.25 -3.83
CA ILE A 18 -2.45 2.87 -4.96
C ILE A 18 -2.19 1.42 -5.37
N LEU A 19 -0.92 1.06 -5.55
CA LEU A 19 -0.52 -0.29 -5.95
C LEU A 19 -0.94 -1.34 -4.91
N VAL A 20 -0.79 -1.04 -3.63
CA VAL A 20 -1.25 -1.92 -2.53
C VAL A 20 -2.75 -2.14 -2.63
N ALA A 21 -3.55 -1.08 -2.78
CA ALA A 21 -5.01 -1.21 -2.86
C ALA A 21 -5.43 -2.05 -4.08
N LEU A 22 -4.85 -1.79 -5.25
CA LEU A 22 -5.13 -2.57 -6.46
C LEU A 22 -4.68 -4.02 -6.36
N THR A 23 -3.52 -4.28 -5.72
CA THR A 23 -3.02 -5.64 -5.50
C THR A 23 -3.93 -6.41 -4.55
N PHE A 24 -4.40 -5.76 -3.48
CA PHE A 24 -5.31 -6.37 -2.52
C PHE A 24 -6.65 -6.74 -3.16
N ILE A 25 -7.26 -5.81 -3.90
CA ILE A 25 -8.55 -6.05 -4.57
C ILE A 25 -8.40 -7.09 -5.67
N GLY A 26 -7.34 -6.99 -6.48
CA GLY A 26 -7.04 -8.01 -7.48
C GLY A 26 -6.85 -9.39 -6.84
N GLY A 27 -6.15 -9.46 -5.70
CA GLY A 27 -6.00 -10.71 -4.94
C GLY A 27 -7.34 -11.26 -4.47
N HIS A 28 -8.19 -10.42 -3.87
CA HIS A 28 -9.53 -10.79 -3.43
C HIS A 28 -10.40 -11.29 -4.60
N GLU A 29 -10.51 -10.52 -5.69
CA GLU A 29 -11.33 -10.90 -6.85
C GLU A 29 -10.83 -12.16 -7.57
N LEU A 30 -9.52 -12.39 -7.60
CA LEU A 30 -8.92 -13.55 -8.29
C LEU A 30 -8.93 -14.83 -7.46
N LEU A 31 -8.80 -14.71 -6.13
CA LEU A 31 -8.70 -15.87 -5.24
C LEU A 31 -10.08 -16.29 -4.71
N THR A 32 -10.96 -15.33 -4.42
CA THR A 32 -12.21 -15.58 -3.69
C THR A 32 -13.39 -15.85 -4.62
N ALA A 33 -13.45 -17.09 -5.14
CA ALA A 33 -14.51 -17.52 -6.06
C ALA A 33 -15.90 -17.69 -5.39
N ASP A 34 -15.92 -18.01 -4.09
CA ASP A 34 -17.13 -18.30 -3.31
C ASP A 34 -17.61 -17.11 -2.43
N ARG A 35 -16.93 -15.96 -2.56
CA ARG A 35 -17.16 -14.73 -1.78
C ARG A 35 -16.82 -14.83 -0.29
N ILE A 36 -16.07 -15.85 0.13
CA ILE A 36 -15.58 -15.98 1.51
C ILE A 36 -14.05 -15.86 1.51
N PHE A 37 -13.53 -14.74 2.03
CA PHE A 37 -12.09 -14.52 2.07
C PHE A 37 -11.41 -15.39 3.14
N GLU A 38 -10.77 -16.48 2.73
CA GLU A 38 -10.14 -17.44 3.64
C GLU A 38 -8.72 -17.04 4.07
N LEU A 39 -8.21 -17.67 5.14
CA LEU A 39 -6.89 -17.37 5.69
C LEU A 39 -5.74 -17.61 4.70
N TRP A 40 -5.85 -18.64 3.85
CA TRP A 40 -4.82 -18.93 2.86
C TRP A 40 -4.86 -17.92 1.70
N GLU A 41 -6.05 -17.43 1.31
CA GLU A 41 -6.22 -16.36 0.32
C GLU A 41 -5.63 -15.04 0.83
N LEU A 42 -5.84 -14.74 2.12
CA LEU A 42 -5.15 -13.65 2.82
C LEU A 42 -3.63 -13.86 2.78
N GLY A 43 -3.15 -15.07 3.06
CA GLY A 43 -1.73 -15.41 3.00
C GLY A 43 -1.09 -15.13 1.62
N LEU A 44 -1.76 -15.53 0.53
CA LEU A 44 -1.31 -15.25 -0.84
C LEU A 44 -1.36 -13.77 -1.18
N THR A 45 -2.40 -13.05 -0.73
CA THR A 45 -2.54 -11.60 -0.93
C THR A 45 -1.47 -10.81 -0.17
N LEU A 46 -1.13 -11.23 1.05
CA LEU A 46 -0.01 -10.68 1.80
C LEU A 46 1.33 -10.93 1.08
N GLY A 47 1.50 -12.14 0.53
CA GLY A 47 2.67 -12.50 -0.28
C GLY A 47 2.80 -11.65 -1.54
N SER A 48 1.70 -11.40 -2.25
CA SER A 48 1.71 -10.55 -3.46
C SER A 48 2.05 -9.09 -3.12
N ILE A 49 1.53 -8.56 -2.01
CA ILE A 49 1.87 -7.22 -1.52
C ILE A 49 3.34 -7.11 -1.11
N LEU A 50 3.89 -8.14 -0.45
CA LEU A 50 5.32 -8.22 -0.13
C LEU A 50 6.16 -8.12 -1.40
N VAL A 51 5.90 -8.99 -2.38
CA VAL A 51 6.65 -9.01 -3.64
C VAL A 51 6.52 -7.69 -4.40
N MET A 52 5.29 -7.16 -4.50
CA MET A 52 5.03 -5.87 -5.14
C MET A 52 5.83 -4.74 -4.47
N ALA A 53 5.81 -4.65 -3.13
CA ALA A 53 6.51 -3.60 -2.40
C ALA A 53 8.04 -3.70 -2.55
N LEU A 54 8.59 -4.92 -2.63
CA LEU A 54 10.00 -5.15 -2.92
C LEU A 54 10.35 -4.70 -4.34
N LEU A 55 9.58 -5.10 -5.34
CA LEU A 55 9.77 -4.67 -6.73
C LEU A 55 9.65 -3.15 -6.88
N PHE A 56 8.65 -2.54 -6.25
CA PHE A 56 8.47 -1.09 -6.23
C PHE A 56 9.70 -0.39 -5.63
N SER A 57 10.22 -0.91 -4.51
CA SER A 57 11.42 -0.37 -3.87
C SER A 57 12.65 -0.46 -4.78
N MET A 58 12.79 -1.57 -5.51
CA MET A 58 13.87 -1.76 -6.48
C MET A 58 13.77 -0.77 -7.66
N VAL A 59 12.59 -0.67 -8.29
CA VAL A 59 12.34 0.22 -9.45
C VAL A 59 12.55 1.68 -9.06
N THR A 60 12.04 2.10 -7.91
CA THR A 60 12.12 3.48 -7.43
C THR A 60 13.45 3.84 -6.76
N LYS A 61 14.32 2.83 -6.56
CA LYS A 61 15.56 2.91 -5.78
C LYS A 61 15.31 3.48 -4.38
N SER A 62 14.21 3.07 -3.75
CA SER A 62 13.80 3.47 -2.41
C SER A 62 14.26 2.44 -1.38
N LYS A 63 14.40 2.85 -0.13
CA LYS A 63 14.85 1.94 0.93
C LYS A 63 13.69 1.03 1.33
N VAL A 64 13.90 -0.29 1.21
CA VAL A 64 12.88 -1.30 1.53
C VAL A 64 12.33 -1.11 2.95
N PHE A 65 13.17 -0.82 3.94
CA PHE A 65 12.70 -0.62 5.32
C PHE A 65 11.75 0.58 5.50
N MET A 66 11.71 1.53 4.55
CA MET A 66 10.73 2.61 4.56
C MET A 66 9.44 2.20 3.84
N MET A 67 9.57 1.57 2.67
CA MET A 67 8.44 1.27 1.80
C MET A 67 7.62 0.07 2.30
N LEU A 68 8.28 -0.93 2.90
CA LEU A 68 7.62 -2.16 3.33
C LEU A 68 6.59 -1.91 4.47
N PRO A 69 6.92 -1.17 5.54
CA PRO A 69 5.92 -0.83 6.56
C PRO A 69 4.78 0.00 5.99
N VAL A 70 5.07 0.96 5.11
CA VAL A 70 4.04 1.76 4.43
C VAL A 70 3.08 0.85 3.66
N ALA A 71 3.60 -0.13 2.91
CA ALA A 71 2.77 -1.03 2.12
C ALA A 71 1.79 -1.84 2.99
N PHE A 72 2.31 -2.52 4.01
CA PHE A 72 1.47 -3.35 4.89
C PHE A 72 0.49 -2.54 5.73
N LEU A 73 0.89 -1.38 6.25
CA LEU A 73 -0.01 -0.50 6.98
C LEU A 73 -1.07 0.11 6.07
N THR A 74 -0.74 0.39 4.81
CA THR A 74 -1.72 0.90 3.84
C THR A 74 -2.76 -0.14 3.51
N MET A 75 -2.39 -1.43 3.41
CA MET A 75 -3.32 -2.53 3.15
C MET A 75 -4.45 -2.63 4.19
N VAL A 76 -4.22 -2.16 5.42
CA VAL A 76 -5.24 -2.10 6.46
C VAL A 76 -6.44 -1.24 6.04
N MET A 77 -6.23 -0.18 5.24
CA MET A 77 -7.31 0.70 4.74
C MET A 77 -8.29 -0.04 3.80
N PRO A 78 -7.86 -0.65 2.68
CA PRO A 78 -8.75 -1.45 1.83
C PRO A 78 -9.25 -2.73 2.50
N MET A 79 -8.49 -3.32 3.44
CA MET A 79 -8.99 -4.44 4.24
C MET A 79 -10.26 -4.06 4.99
N PHE A 80 -10.31 -2.89 5.65
CA PHE A 80 -11.53 -2.46 6.34
C PHE A 80 -12.69 -2.17 5.37
N GLY A 81 -12.41 -1.62 4.17
CA GLY A 81 -13.43 -1.41 3.15
C GLY A 81 -14.06 -2.71 2.63
N ALA A 82 -13.22 -3.68 2.22
CA ALA A 82 -13.67 -4.96 1.69
C ALA A 82 -14.31 -5.88 2.76
N LEU A 83 -13.82 -5.85 4.00
CA LEU A 83 -14.30 -6.73 5.08
C LEU A 83 -15.50 -6.17 5.89
N PHE A 84 -15.78 -4.86 5.88
CA PHE A 84 -16.77 -4.24 6.78
C PHE A 84 -17.92 -3.47 6.09
N GLY A 85 -18.17 -3.66 4.78
CA GLY A 85 -19.41 -3.17 4.18
C GLY A 85 -19.29 -2.47 2.83
N ALA A 86 -18.26 -2.77 2.04
CA ALA A 86 -18.31 -2.53 0.61
C ALA A 86 -19.49 -3.33 0.00
N SER A 87 -20.29 -2.65 -0.81
CA SER A 87 -21.38 -3.21 -1.61
C SER A 87 -20.92 -4.22 -2.66
N GLY A 88 -19.62 -4.28 -2.95
CA GLY A 88 -19.04 -5.07 -4.04
C GLY A 88 -19.24 -4.43 -5.42
N SER A 89 -19.80 -3.21 -5.47
CA SER A 89 -19.99 -2.41 -6.70
C SER A 89 -19.20 -1.11 -6.70
N GLU A 90 -18.31 -0.93 -5.71
CA GLU A 90 -17.47 0.25 -5.60
C GLU A 90 -16.56 0.37 -6.82
N PRO A 91 -16.47 1.56 -7.42
CA PRO A 91 -15.57 1.78 -8.54
C PRO A 91 -14.11 1.76 -8.07
N LEU A 92 -13.23 1.16 -8.89
CA LEU A 92 -11.80 0.98 -8.59
C LEU A 92 -11.06 2.26 -8.15
N TRP A 93 -11.50 3.43 -8.62
CA TRP A 93 -10.87 4.71 -8.25
C TRP A 93 -11.07 5.06 -6.77
N GLN A 94 -12.14 4.61 -6.12
CA GLN A 94 -12.35 4.84 -4.69
C GLN A 94 -11.28 4.13 -3.86
N PHE A 95 -10.97 2.89 -4.23
CA PHE A 95 -9.91 2.13 -3.59
C PHE A 95 -8.52 2.70 -3.87
N ALA A 96 -8.28 3.18 -5.09
CA ALA A 96 -7.04 3.89 -5.41
C ALA A 96 -6.88 5.16 -4.55
N LEU A 97 -7.96 5.91 -4.31
CA LEU A 97 -7.96 7.09 -3.45
C LEU A 97 -7.68 6.73 -1.99
N LEU A 98 -8.33 5.70 -1.46
CA LEU A 98 -8.09 5.18 -0.11
C LEU A 98 -6.65 4.67 0.06
N GLY A 99 -6.16 3.92 -0.93
CA GLY A 99 -4.78 3.47 -1.00
C GLY A 99 -3.80 4.65 -0.98
N THR A 100 -4.05 5.68 -1.80
CA THR A 100 -3.24 6.90 -1.82
C THR A 100 -3.23 7.58 -0.45
N ALA A 101 -4.40 7.76 0.17
CA ALA A 101 -4.52 8.40 1.48
C ALA A 101 -3.75 7.62 2.55
N GLY A 102 -3.90 6.29 2.58
CA GLY A 102 -3.15 5.42 3.49
C GLY A 102 -1.65 5.50 3.26
N GLY A 103 -1.21 5.41 2.00
CA GLY A 103 0.19 5.50 1.62
C GLY A 103 0.83 6.82 2.06
N LEU A 104 0.15 7.95 1.78
CA LEU A 104 0.63 9.27 2.20
C LEU A 104 0.70 9.41 3.72
N PHE A 105 -0.31 8.90 4.44
CA PHE A 105 -0.38 8.98 5.90
C PHE A 105 0.71 8.14 6.56
N TRP A 106 0.83 6.86 6.20
CA TRP A 106 1.85 5.96 6.76
C TRP A 106 3.27 6.30 6.29
N GLY A 107 3.41 7.05 5.20
CA GLY A 107 4.67 7.62 4.73
C GLY A 107 5.19 8.79 5.57
N LEU A 108 4.36 9.39 6.44
CA LEU A 108 4.73 10.59 7.21
C LEU A 108 5.95 10.38 8.13
N PRO A 109 6.05 9.31 8.95
CA PRO A 109 7.21 9.12 9.82
C PRO A 109 8.53 9.07 9.06
N PHE A 110 8.54 8.41 7.90
CA PHE A 110 9.74 8.29 7.05
C PHE A 110 10.06 9.59 6.31
N THR A 111 9.02 10.33 5.91
CA THR A 111 9.17 11.67 5.31
C THR A 111 9.79 12.63 6.31
N ILE A 112 9.23 12.70 7.53
CA ILE A 112 9.74 13.50 8.65
C ILE A 112 11.16 13.08 8.98
N TRP A 113 11.42 11.78 9.13
CA TRP A 113 12.77 11.30 9.40
C TRP A 113 13.77 11.70 8.30
N THR A 114 13.37 11.67 7.03
CA THR A 114 14.22 12.11 5.90
C THR A 114 14.51 13.62 5.94
N LEU A 115 13.60 14.44 6.47
CA LEU A 115 13.82 15.87 6.68
C LEU A 115 14.85 16.13 7.79
N PHE A 116 14.73 15.41 8.91
CA PHE A 116 15.50 15.68 10.13
C PHE A 116 16.78 14.86 10.27
N LYS A 117 16.96 13.76 9.52
CA LYS A 117 18.16 12.94 9.61
C LYS A 117 19.42 13.79 9.34
N GLY A 118 20.27 13.89 10.36
CA GLY A 118 21.65 14.37 10.25
C GLY A 118 22.46 13.40 9.38
N ARG A 119 23.45 13.93 8.64
CA ARG A 119 24.24 13.16 7.66
C ARG A 119 24.72 11.82 8.22
#